data_AF-A0A965MDY2-F1
#
_entry.id   AF-A0A965MDY2-F1
#
_cell.length_a   1.000
_cell.length_b   1.000
_cell.length_c   1.000
_cell.angle_alpha   90.00
_cell.angle_beta   90.00
_cell.angle_gamma   90.00
#
_symmetry.space_group_name_H-M   'P 1'
#
loop_
_entity.id
_entity.type
_entity.pdbx_description
1 polymer ?
#
loop_
_entity_poly.entity_id
_entity_poly.type
_entity_poly.pdbx_seq_one_letter_code
_entity_poly.pdbx_strand_id
1 'polypeptide(L)'
;MRQIEKEMCAAIVDRRDWSKDNTRVHFTCTGLGRVYLHGNHIADAHRNYYGSIVITPNRDTLAQWPTPTTKSRLRALGVNLTQKAGVISIDGEAICHV
;
A
#
# COMPACT_ATOMS: atom_id res chain seq x y z
N MET A 1 -11.78 -7.30 3.82
CA MET A 1 -10.76 -6.40 4.43
C MET A 1 -10.65 -6.70 5.92
N ARG A 2 -9.44 -6.97 6.42
CA ARG A 2 -9.12 -7.29 7.83
C ARG A 2 -9.20 -6.03 8.72
N GLN A 3 -9.32 -6.19 10.05
CA GLN A 3 -9.39 -5.05 10.99
C GLN A 3 -8.19 -4.10 10.86
N ILE A 4 -6.98 -4.64 10.83
CA ILE A 4 -5.73 -3.87 10.62
C ILE A 4 -5.73 -3.09 9.29
N GLU A 5 -6.37 -3.58 8.25
CA GLU A 5 -6.49 -2.89 6.96
C GLU A 5 -7.49 -1.74 7.02
N LYS A 6 -8.61 -1.93 7.74
CA LYS A 6 -9.58 -0.85 7.99
C LYS A 6 -8.95 0.29 8.77
N GLU A 7 -8.22 -0.04 9.84
CA GLU A 7 -7.52 0.95 10.68
C GLU A 7 -6.41 1.68 9.91
N MET A 8 -5.66 0.97 9.06
CA MET A 8 -4.69 1.56 8.13
C MET A 8 -5.36 2.58 7.20
N CYS A 9 -6.45 2.19 6.52
CA CYS A 9 -7.16 3.09 5.61
C CYS A 9 -7.76 4.29 6.35
N ALA A 10 -8.31 4.10 7.54
CA ALA A 10 -8.80 5.21 8.38
C ALA A 10 -7.67 6.18 8.72
N ALA A 11 -6.49 5.69 9.12
CA ALA A 11 -5.35 6.55 9.41
C ALA A 11 -4.90 7.39 8.20
N ILE A 12 -4.94 6.82 6.98
CA ILE A 12 -4.65 7.55 5.75
C ILE A 12 -5.69 8.65 5.48
N VAL A 13 -6.97 8.35 5.68
CA VAL A 13 -8.07 9.32 5.52
C VAL A 13 -7.94 10.47 6.51
N ASP A 14 -7.70 10.14 7.79
CA ASP A 14 -7.55 11.07 8.90
C ASP A 14 -6.22 11.84 8.89
N ARG A 15 -5.31 11.47 7.98
CA ARG A 15 -3.94 12.02 7.90
C ARG A 15 -3.16 11.93 9.20
N ARG A 16 -3.25 10.80 9.88
CA ARG A 16 -2.59 10.56 11.16
C ARG A 16 -1.57 9.42 11.08
N ASP A 17 -0.51 9.57 11.86
CA ASP A 17 0.40 8.47 12.11
C ASP A 17 -0.33 7.33 12.84
N TRP A 18 -0.02 6.11 12.44
CA TRP A 18 -0.62 4.91 13.01
C TRP A 18 0.27 3.70 12.81
N SER A 19 0.30 2.82 13.79
CA SER A 19 1.02 1.55 13.69
C SER A 19 0.26 0.47 14.43
N LYS A 20 0.22 -0.73 13.84
CA LYS A 20 -0.29 -1.93 14.50
C LYS A 20 0.40 -3.16 13.93
N ASP A 21 0.84 -4.04 14.81
CA ASP A 21 1.57 -5.26 14.47
C ASP A 21 2.73 -4.95 13.51
N ASN A 22 2.63 -5.43 12.26
CA ASN A 22 3.63 -5.27 11.22
C ASN A 22 3.33 -4.14 10.23
N THR A 23 2.24 -3.39 10.39
CA THR A 23 1.79 -2.36 9.43
C THR A 23 1.86 -0.97 10.06
N ARG A 24 2.38 0.02 9.32
CA ARG A 24 2.52 1.40 9.79
C ARG A 24 2.17 2.40 8.69
N VAL A 25 1.52 3.49 9.07
CA VAL A 25 1.31 4.70 8.28
C VAL A 25 2.07 5.82 8.96
N HIS A 26 2.88 6.55 8.21
CA HIS A 26 3.64 7.70 8.71
C HIS A 26 3.54 8.87 7.72
N PHE A 27 3.08 10.01 8.19
CA PHE A 27 3.01 11.23 7.42
C PHE A 27 4.28 12.06 7.56
N THR A 28 4.88 12.43 6.44
CA THR A 28 6.01 13.35 6.41
C THR A 28 5.54 14.78 6.71
N CYS A 29 6.49 15.69 6.97
CA CYS A 29 6.21 17.12 7.12
C CYS A 29 5.57 17.75 5.86
N THR A 30 5.75 17.15 4.69
CA THR A 30 5.12 17.57 3.42
C THR A 30 3.71 17.00 3.24
N GLY A 31 3.24 16.17 4.17
CA GLY A 31 1.91 15.60 4.15
C GLY A 31 1.75 14.35 3.28
N LEU A 32 2.86 13.75 2.83
CA LEU A 32 2.90 12.47 2.14
C LEU A 32 2.77 11.33 3.16
N GLY A 33 1.75 10.50 3.03
CA GLY A 33 1.53 9.34 3.88
C GLY A 33 2.28 8.12 3.35
N ARG A 34 3.32 7.68 4.05
CA ARG A 34 4.09 6.48 3.71
C ARG A 34 3.56 5.27 4.46
N VAL A 35 3.21 4.22 3.71
CA VAL A 35 2.74 2.95 4.26
C VAL A 35 3.88 1.94 4.28
N TYR A 36 4.09 1.32 5.43
CA TYR A 36 5.13 0.32 5.65
C TYR A 36 4.54 -1.01 6.10
N LEU A 37 5.17 -2.09 5.66
CA LEU A 37 4.92 -3.46 6.10
C LEU A 37 6.24 -4.11 6.51
N HIS A 38 6.34 -4.58 7.76
CA HIS A 38 7.59 -5.10 8.35
C HIS A 38 8.77 -4.13 8.20
N GLY A 39 8.50 -2.81 8.25
CA GLY A 39 9.50 -1.77 8.04
C GLY A 39 9.81 -1.45 6.57
N ASN A 40 9.34 -2.27 5.61
CA ASN A 40 9.52 -2.01 4.18
C ASN A 40 8.44 -1.07 3.65
N HIS A 41 8.83 -0.08 2.86
CA HIS A 41 7.91 0.89 2.26
C HIS A 41 7.10 0.24 1.13
N ILE A 42 5.78 0.12 1.27
CA ILE A 42 4.93 -0.57 0.29
C ILE A 42 4.07 0.37 -0.57
N ALA A 43 3.75 1.57 -0.10
CA ALA A 43 2.95 2.53 -0.87
C ALA A 43 3.05 3.94 -0.31
N ASP A 44 2.95 4.91 -1.20
CA ASP A 44 2.72 6.32 -0.88
C ASP A 44 1.23 6.64 -1.02
N ALA A 45 0.72 7.48 -0.13
CA ALA A 45 -0.62 8.02 -0.14
C ALA A 45 -0.55 9.55 -0.09
N HIS A 46 -1.13 10.22 -1.08
CA HIS A 46 -1.20 11.68 -1.13
C HIS A 46 -2.56 12.13 -1.62
N ARG A 47 -2.90 13.40 -1.42
CA ARG A 47 -4.11 13.99 -1.99
C ARG A 47 -3.75 14.70 -3.29
N ASN A 48 -4.53 14.46 -4.34
CA ASN A 48 -4.42 15.24 -5.57
C ASN A 48 -5.08 16.62 -5.40
N TYR A 49 -5.03 17.44 -6.45
CA TYR A 49 -5.61 18.79 -6.46
C TYR A 49 -7.11 18.81 -6.11
N TYR A 50 -7.85 17.75 -6.44
CA TYR A 50 -9.28 17.60 -6.15
C TYR A 50 -9.58 17.06 -4.75
N GLY A 51 -8.56 16.85 -3.92
CA GLY A 51 -8.70 16.33 -2.56
C GLY A 51 -8.87 14.81 -2.47
N SER A 52 -8.91 14.10 -3.60
CA SER A 52 -8.98 12.63 -3.66
C SER A 52 -7.66 12.01 -3.23
N ILE A 53 -7.74 10.91 -2.47
CA ILE A 53 -6.56 10.14 -2.07
C ILE A 53 -6.08 9.32 -3.27
N VAL A 54 -4.83 9.52 -3.65
CA VAL A 54 -4.13 8.75 -4.68
C VAL A 54 -3.12 7.86 -3.97
N ILE A 55 -3.14 6.58 -4.32
CA ILE A 55 -2.21 5.57 -3.82
C ILE A 55 -1.22 5.22 -4.93
N THR A 56 0.07 5.33 -4.62
CA THR A 56 1.16 4.92 -5.50
C THR A 56 1.86 3.71 -4.87
N PRO A 57 1.66 2.49 -5.39
CA PRO A 57 2.31 1.30 -4.84
C PRO A 57 3.81 1.33 -5.12
N ASN A 58 4.60 0.88 -4.16
CA ASN A 58 6.03 0.64 -4.35
C ASN A 58 6.23 -0.70 -5.09
N ARG A 59 6.44 -0.59 -6.41
CA ARG A 59 6.56 -1.74 -7.31
C ARG A 59 7.80 -2.58 -6.99
N ASP A 60 8.92 -1.96 -6.64
CA ASP A 60 10.17 -2.64 -6.31
C ASP A 60 10.04 -3.49 -5.05
N THR A 61 9.41 -2.93 -4.01
CA THR A 61 9.16 -3.68 -2.76
C THR A 61 8.20 -4.84 -2.99
N LEU A 62 7.19 -4.68 -3.86
CA LEU A 62 6.32 -5.79 -4.24
C LEU A 62 7.09 -6.87 -5.02
N ALA A 63 7.96 -6.48 -5.96
CA ALA A 63 8.76 -7.41 -6.74
C ALA A 63 9.72 -8.22 -5.86
N GLN A 64 10.35 -7.58 -4.87
CA GLN A 64 11.30 -8.22 -3.97
C GLN A 64 10.62 -9.07 -2.89
N TRP A 65 9.44 -8.64 -2.38
CA TRP A 65 8.67 -9.38 -1.38
C TRP A 65 7.20 -9.55 -1.78
N PRO A 66 6.90 -10.41 -2.76
CA PRO A 66 5.56 -10.65 -3.29
C PRO A 66 4.69 -11.54 -2.38
N THR A 67 4.86 -11.37 -1.06
CA THR A 67 4.22 -12.18 -0.02
C THR A 67 2.70 -12.00 0.00
N PRO A 68 1.94 -12.97 0.55
CA PRO A 68 0.50 -12.82 0.73
C PRO A 68 0.10 -11.55 1.50
N THR A 69 0.89 -11.17 2.51
CA THR A 69 0.62 -9.98 3.34
C THR A 69 0.86 -8.68 2.56
N THR A 70 1.95 -8.59 1.78
CA THR A 70 2.22 -7.44 0.90
C THR A 70 1.06 -7.23 -0.07
N LYS A 71 0.65 -8.29 -0.76
CA LYS A 71 -0.48 -8.25 -1.71
C LYS A 71 -1.80 -7.87 -1.05
N SER A 72 -2.07 -8.39 0.15
CA SER A 72 -3.29 -8.06 0.92
C SER A 72 -3.35 -6.56 1.25
N ARG A 73 -2.24 -5.98 1.72
CA ARG A 73 -2.18 -4.56 2.08
C ARG A 73 -2.36 -3.65 0.87
N LEU A 74 -1.68 -3.94 -0.24
CA LEU A 74 -1.83 -3.16 -1.47
C LEU A 74 -3.27 -3.20 -2.00
N ARG A 75 -3.92 -4.38 -2.02
CA ARG A 75 -5.33 -4.48 -2.41
C ARG A 75 -6.25 -3.72 -1.47
N ALA A 76 -5.98 -3.73 -0.17
CA ALA A 76 -6.77 -2.97 0.80
C ALA A 76 -6.69 -1.46 0.59
N LEU A 77 -5.55 -0.97 0.10
CA LEU A 77 -5.37 0.43 -0.32
C LEU A 77 -6.07 0.77 -1.66
N GLY A 78 -6.67 -0.21 -2.32
CA GLY A 78 -7.33 -0.03 -3.61
C GLY A 78 -6.43 -0.22 -4.83
N VAL A 79 -5.21 -0.73 -4.66
CA VAL A 79 -4.33 -1.06 -5.79
C VAL A 79 -4.90 -2.25 -6.55
N ASN A 80 -5.04 -2.10 -7.87
CA ASN A 80 -5.52 -3.13 -8.77
C ASN A 80 -4.42 -4.19 -9.04
N LEU A 81 -4.16 -5.00 -8.01
CA LEU A 81 -3.14 -6.04 -8.03
C LEU A 81 -3.75 -7.40 -8.38
N THR A 82 -3.35 -7.94 -9.52
CA THR A 82 -3.75 -9.26 -10.01
C THR A 82 -2.58 -10.23 -10.00
N GLN A 83 -2.89 -11.53 -9.90
CA GLN A 83 -1.90 -12.59 -10.05
C GLN A 83 -2.49 -13.67 -10.95
N LYS A 84 -1.85 -13.97 -12.07
CA LYS A 84 -2.29 -14.99 -13.03
C LYS A 84 -1.09 -15.78 -13.52
N ALA A 85 -1.18 -17.11 -13.42
CA ALA A 85 -0.11 -18.02 -13.86
C ALA A 85 1.29 -17.63 -13.34
N GLY A 86 1.41 -17.32 -12.05
CA GLY A 86 2.69 -16.92 -11.43
C GLY A 86 3.08 -15.46 -11.66
N VAL A 87 2.50 -14.75 -12.63
CA VAL A 87 2.80 -13.34 -12.88
C VAL A 87 1.94 -12.44 -12.01
N ILE A 88 2.58 -11.51 -11.28
CA ILE A 88 1.91 -10.44 -10.53
C ILE A 88 1.93 -9.18 -11.37
N SER A 89 0.77 -8.54 -11.51
CA SER A 89 0.59 -7.30 -12.27
C SER A 89 -0.15 -6.24 -11.48
N ILE A 90 0.17 -4.97 -11.73
CA ILE A 90 -0.57 -3.80 -11.25
C ILE A 90 -1.10 -3.07 -12.48
N ASP A 91 -2.42 -2.83 -12.52
CA ASP A 91 -3.09 -2.16 -13.64
C ASP A 91 -2.81 -2.79 -15.01
N GLY A 92 -2.62 -4.12 -15.03
CA GLY A 92 -2.32 -4.90 -16.24
C GLY A 92 -0.83 -4.97 -16.60
N GLU A 93 0.02 -4.17 -15.97
CA GLU A 93 1.47 -4.19 -16.20
C GLU A 93 2.16 -5.17 -15.24
N ALA A 94 2.99 -6.06 -15.80
CA ALA A 94 3.69 -7.08 -15.04
C ALA A 94 4.78 -6.49 -14.14
N ILE A 95 4.85 -6.96 -12.89
CA ILE A 95 5.81 -6.51 -11.87
C ILE A 95 6.88 -7.58 -11.65
N CYS A 96 6.46 -8.81 -11.40
CA CYS A 96 7.35 -9.93 -11.09
C CYS A 96 6.65 -11.27 -11.32
N HIS A 97 7.44 -12.35 -11.29
CA HIS A 97 6.96 -13.72 -11.27
C HIS A 97 7.20 -14.32 -9.88
N VAL A 98 6.25 -15.13 -9.40
CA VAL A 98 6.32 -15.89 -8.13
C VAL A 98 6.16 -17.37 -8.32
#